data_AF-A0A1G0R5S5-F1
#
_entry.id   AF-A0A1G0R5S5-F1
#
_cell.length_a   1.000
_cell.length_b   1.000
_cell.length_c   1.000
_cell.angle_alpha   90.00
_cell.angle_beta   90.00
_cell.angle_gamma   90.00
#
_symmetry.space_group_name_H-M   'P 1'
#
loop_
_entity.id
_entity.type
_entity.pdbx_description
1 polymer ?
#
loop_
_entity_poly.entity_id
_entity_poly.type
_entity_poly.pdbx_seq_one_letter_code
_entity_poly.pdbx_strand_id
1 'polypeptide(L)'
;MIFSKSNMLAVRVTKSDRKISALDNVHFRKDGSTIGTNGVSVIAISPVDERIKKHTVFTDAKDINVDCTVNAESVLEIIKVLGKDTKFGGVLELIDFDGEKIQLNDGRKNKTFEVCKYTREYIPYKEVFTEAYKGLREGETFTAINLQRLVVLLSCLNEICGDTTQNTILYMQITKRGDIIFRTREKRGQRIIAIVKAYDSDEGRLPELTKWEKDIFGVEEGGQSKDYSRIIYRAYEGNSDKPIKKIKRIK
;
A
#
# COMPACT_ATOMS: atom_id res chain seq x y z
N MET A 1 4.01 -17.94 13.66
CA MET A 1 4.17 -16.51 13.27
C MET A 1 2.80 -15.92 12.93
N ILE A 2 2.49 -14.73 13.42
CA ILE A 2 1.15 -14.15 13.25
C ILE A 2 1.06 -13.28 11.99
N PHE A 3 0.04 -13.55 11.16
CA PHE A 3 -0.36 -12.68 10.04
C PHE A 3 -1.82 -12.27 10.17
N SER A 4 -2.20 -11.18 9.51
CA SER A 4 -3.60 -10.75 9.43
C SER A 4 -4.27 -11.16 8.12
N LYS A 5 -5.60 -11.09 8.10
CA LYS A 5 -6.38 -11.11 6.86
C LYS A 5 -5.90 -10.04 5.88
N SER A 6 -5.51 -8.86 6.34
CA SER A 6 -4.93 -7.81 5.50
C SER A 6 -3.66 -8.29 4.80
N ASN A 7 -2.74 -8.95 5.51
CA ASN A 7 -1.54 -9.55 4.92
C ASN A 7 -1.90 -10.50 3.78
N MET A 8 -2.87 -11.39 4.00
CA MET A 8 -3.33 -12.32 2.97
C MET A 8 -4.00 -11.64 1.77
N LEU A 9 -4.68 -10.51 1.97
CA LEU A 9 -5.31 -9.75 0.89
C LEU A 9 -4.31 -9.22 -0.15
N ALA A 10 -3.00 -9.21 0.14
CA ALA A 10 -1.94 -8.96 -0.84
C ALA A 10 -2.08 -9.88 -2.08
N VAL A 11 -2.63 -11.10 -1.92
CA VAL A 11 -2.89 -12.05 -3.01
C VAL A 11 -3.80 -11.47 -4.09
N ARG A 12 -4.62 -10.46 -3.77
CA ARG A 12 -5.51 -9.85 -4.75
C ARG A 12 -4.75 -9.11 -5.85
N VAL A 13 -3.52 -8.66 -5.58
CA VAL A 13 -2.66 -8.04 -6.60
C VAL A 13 -2.31 -9.04 -7.70
N THR A 14 -2.18 -10.33 -7.38
CA THR A 14 -1.82 -11.39 -8.36
C THR A 14 -2.94 -11.70 -9.35
N LYS A 15 -4.17 -11.20 -9.11
CA LYS A 15 -5.38 -11.62 -9.83
C LYS A 15 -5.30 -11.43 -11.35
N SER A 16 -4.68 -10.35 -11.82
CA SER A 16 -4.60 -10.03 -13.25
C SER A 16 -3.72 -11.00 -14.04
N ASP A 17 -2.77 -11.66 -13.37
CA ASP A 17 -1.72 -12.47 -14.00
C ASP A 17 -1.71 -13.93 -13.50
N ARG A 18 -2.87 -14.42 -13.04
CA ARG A 18 -3.07 -15.79 -12.52
C ARG A 18 -2.57 -16.93 -13.41
N LYS A 19 -2.45 -16.67 -14.72
CA LYS A 19 -1.94 -17.66 -15.68
C LYS A 19 -0.42 -17.87 -15.56
N ILE A 20 0.29 -16.92 -14.97
CA ILE A 20 1.73 -16.98 -14.76
C ILE A 20 1.95 -17.50 -13.34
N SER A 21 2.24 -18.80 -13.20
CA SER A 21 2.46 -19.42 -11.88
C SER A 21 3.52 -18.69 -11.07
N ALA A 22 4.54 -18.10 -11.72
CA ALA A 22 5.57 -17.25 -11.10
C ALA A 22 5.01 -16.05 -10.32
N LEU A 23 3.85 -15.54 -10.74
CA LEU A 23 3.18 -14.37 -10.18
C LEU A 23 1.94 -14.73 -9.36
N ASP A 24 1.37 -15.92 -9.52
CA ASP A 24 0.17 -16.34 -8.79
C ASP A 24 0.45 -16.87 -7.38
N ASN A 25 1.11 -16.05 -6.56
CA ASN A 25 1.55 -16.39 -5.22
C ASN A 25 1.83 -15.14 -4.38
N VAL A 26 1.88 -15.32 -3.07
CA VAL A 26 2.29 -14.29 -2.10
C VAL A 26 3.48 -14.75 -1.29
N HIS A 27 4.27 -13.80 -0.86
CA HIS A 27 5.48 -14.04 -0.10
C HIS A 27 5.32 -13.55 1.33
N PHE A 28 5.34 -14.49 2.27
CA PHE A 28 5.31 -14.25 3.71
C PHE A 28 6.74 -14.18 4.22
N ARG A 29 7.11 -13.06 4.82
CA ARG A 29 8.47 -12.83 5.32
C ARG A 29 8.59 -13.20 6.79
N LYS A 30 9.81 -13.55 7.20
CA LYS A 30 10.17 -13.85 8.59
C LYS A 30 9.99 -12.68 9.55
N ASP A 31 9.93 -11.45 9.03
CA ASP A 31 9.62 -10.25 9.82
C ASP A 31 8.11 -10.07 10.08
N GLY A 32 7.26 -10.93 9.51
CA GLY A 32 5.80 -10.86 9.61
C GLY A 32 5.14 -10.00 8.52
N SER A 33 5.90 -9.45 7.58
CA SER A 33 5.35 -8.72 6.43
C SER A 33 4.94 -9.64 5.28
N THR A 34 4.13 -9.12 4.36
CA THR A 34 3.68 -9.90 3.19
C THR A 34 3.78 -9.09 1.92
N ILE A 35 4.30 -9.72 0.86
CA ILE A 35 4.48 -9.13 -0.46
C ILE A 35 3.57 -9.84 -1.46
N GLY A 36 2.90 -9.05 -2.30
CA GLY A 36 2.17 -9.54 -3.46
C GLY A 36 2.57 -8.75 -4.70
N THR A 37 2.69 -9.41 -5.84
CA THR A 37 3.03 -8.75 -7.10
C THR A 37 2.38 -9.45 -8.29
N ASN A 38 2.18 -8.70 -9.37
CA ASN A 38 1.78 -9.24 -10.66
C ASN A 38 2.79 -8.88 -11.77
N GLY A 39 4.03 -8.57 -11.40
CA GLY A 39 5.10 -8.16 -12.32
C GLY A 39 5.01 -6.71 -12.80
N VAL A 40 3.83 -6.08 -12.73
CA VAL A 40 3.62 -4.66 -13.07
C VAL A 40 3.41 -3.81 -11.81
N SER A 41 2.69 -4.36 -10.83
CA SER A 41 2.41 -3.74 -9.54
C SER A 41 3.00 -4.60 -8.42
N VAL A 42 3.35 -3.95 -7.31
CA VAL A 42 3.78 -4.62 -6.08
C VAL A 42 3.08 -3.96 -4.89
N ILE A 43 2.67 -4.78 -3.92
CA ILE A 43 2.18 -4.34 -2.62
C ILE A 43 3.01 -5.00 -1.53
N ALA A 44 3.35 -4.22 -0.51
CA ALA A 44 3.91 -4.70 0.73
C ALA A 44 2.96 -4.35 1.88
N ILE A 45 2.72 -5.31 2.77
CA ILE A 45 1.86 -5.13 3.94
C ILE A 45 2.72 -5.39 5.17
N SER A 46 2.70 -4.45 6.11
CA SER A 46 3.51 -4.49 7.31
C SER A 46 3.17 -5.69 8.21
N PRO A 47 4.07 -6.04 9.15
CA PRO A 47 3.73 -6.94 10.23
C PRO A 47 2.57 -6.40 11.07
N VAL A 48 1.86 -7.32 11.72
CA VAL A 48 0.82 -6.96 12.70
C VAL A 48 1.47 -6.22 13.87
N ASP A 49 0.85 -5.12 14.33
CA ASP A 49 1.34 -4.34 15.46
C ASP A 49 1.39 -5.19 16.74
N GLU A 50 2.50 -5.10 17.49
CA GLU A 50 2.72 -5.85 18.74
C GLU A 50 1.61 -5.64 19.78
N ARG A 51 0.96 -4.47 19.79
CA ARG A 51 -0.18 -4.20 20.69
C ARG A 51 -1.35 -5.12 20.41
N ILE A 52 -1.61 -5.44 19.14
CA ILE A 52 -2.72 -6.33 18.74
C ILE A 52 -2.34 -7.79 19.04
N LYS A 53 -1.09 -8.18 18.76
CA LYS A 53 -0.61 -9.55 19.01
C LYS A 53 -0.79 -9.98 20.47
N LYS A 54 -0.56 -9.07 21.44
CA LYS A 54 -0.73 -9.35 22.88
C LYS A 54 -2.14 -9.78 23.30
N HIS A 55 -3.15 -9.48 22.49
CA HIS A 55 -4.54 -9.83 22.77
C HIS A 55 -5.01 -11.10 22.06
N THR A 56 -4.10 -11.83 21.42
CA THR A 56 -4.42 -13.05 20.67
C THR A 56 -4.10 -14.31 21.48
N VAL A 57 -4.90 -15.35 21.25
CA VAL A 57 -4.80 -16.65 21.93
C VAL A 57 -4.17 -17.69 20.99
N PHE A 58 -3.19 -17.29 20.19
CA PHE A 58 -2.52 -18.25 19.30
C PHE A 58 -1.58 -19.16 20.11
N THR A 59 -1.49 -20.40 19.63
CA THR A 59 -0.66 -21.48 20.17
C THR A 59 0.82 -21.19 20.04
N ASP A 60 1.67 -22.01 20.68
CA ASP A 60 3.15 -22.02 20.63
C ASP A 60 3.75 -22.23 19.22
N ALA A 61 3.20 -21.62 18.18
CA ALA A 61 3.74 -21.74 16.85
C ALA A 61 5.11 -21.10 16.79
N LYS A 62 6.03 -21.91 16.30
CA LYS A 62 7.41 -21.54 16.07
C LYS A 62 7.46 -20.30 15.18
N ASP A 63 8.39 -19.41 15.48
CA ASP A 63 8.72 -18.33 14.56
C ASP A 63 9.11 -18.91 13.20
N ILE A 64 8.58 -18.29 12.16
CA ILE A 64 9.01 -18.59 10.80
C ILE A 64 10.41 -18.02 10.68
N ASN A 65 11.42 -18.88 10.71
CA ASN A 65 12.82 -18.46 10.61
C ASN A 65 13.26 -18.16 9.16
N VAL A 66 12.43 -18.50 8.17
CA VAL A 66 12.75 -18.39 6.73
C VAL A 66 11.53 -17.90 5.97
N ASP A 67 11.72 -16.95 5.06
CA ASP A 67 10.65 -16.46 4.20
C ASP A 67 10.00 -17.60 3.39
N CYS A 68 8.70 -17.52 3.18
CA CYS A 68 7.90 -18.57 2.57
C CYS A 68 6.99 -18.01 1.48
N THR A 69 6.98 -18.68 0.32
CA THR A 69 6.11 -18.33 -0.81
C THR A 69 4.96 -19.32 -0.90
N VAL A 70 3.73 -18.83 -0.86
CA VAL A 70 2.50 -19.63 -0.86
C VAL A 70 1.68 -19.31 -2.10
N ASN A 71 1.12 -20.33 -2.75
CA ASN A 71 0.28 -20.13 -3.93
C ASN A 71 -0.98 -19.31 -3.63
N ALA A 72 -1.52 -18.64 -4.65
CA ALA A 72 -2.67 -17.77 -4.45
C ALA A 72 -3.94 -18.54 -4.04
N GLU A 73 -4.12 -19.76 -4.54
CA GLU A 73 -5.29 -20.60 -4.25
C GLU A 73 -5.43 -20.90 -2.76
N SER A 74 -4.39 -21.43 -2.10
CA SER A 74 -4.44 -21.72 -0.66
C SER A 74 -4.75 -20.46 0.15
N VAL A 75 -4.16 -19.32 -0.20
CA VAL A 75 -4.43 -18.05 0.50
C VAL A 75 -5.87 -17.59 0.29
N LEU A 76 -6.42 -17.71 -0.93
CA LEU A 76 -7.81 -17.35 -1.22
C LEU A 76 -8.82 -18.24 -0.49
N GLU A 77 -8.53 -19.54 -0.33
CA GLU A 77 -9.36 -20.44 0.47
C GLU A 77 -9.42 -20.01 1.94
N ILE A 78 -8.28 -19.65 2.51
CA ILE A 78 -8.19 -19.18 3.90
C ILE A 78 -8.96 -17.86 4.07
N ILE A 79 -8.80 -16.91 3.15
CA ILE A 79 -9.53 -15.63 3.18
C ILE A 79 -11.06 -15.84 3.16
N LYS A 80 -11.57 -16.83 2.41
CA LYS A 80 -13.01 -17.13 2.36
C LYS A 80 -13.55 -17.59 3.72
N VAL A 81 -12.73 -18.29 4.50
CA VAL A 81 -13.10 -18.82 5.82
C VAL A 81 -12.95 -17.76 6.90
N LEU A 82 -11.95 -16.87 6.78
CA LEU A 82 -11.79 -15.73 7.67
C LEU A 82 -12.96 -14.76 7.54
N GLY A 83 -13.73 -14.63 8.62
CA GLY A 83 -14.81 -13.64 8.72
C GLY A 83 -14.28 -12.20 8.69
N LYS A 84 -15.20 -11.24 8.78
CA LYS A 84 -14.85 -9.86 9.11
C LYS A 84 -15.02 -9.67 10.61
N ASP A 85 -13.98 -9.20 11.29
CA ASP A 85 -14.08 -8.83 12.70
C ASP A 85 -14.64 -7.42 12.82
N THR A 86 -15.86 -7.33 13.35
CA THR A 86 -16.54 -6.06 13.61
C THR A 86 -16.57 -5.70 15.09
N LYS A 87 -16.06 -6.57 15.98
CA LYS A 87 -16.26 -6.47 17.42
C LYS A 87 -14.96 -6.38 18.22
N PHE A 88 -13.89 -7.02 17.78
CA PHE A 88 -12.65 -7.17 18.56
C PHE A 88 -11.45 -6.48 17.91
N GLY A 89 -11.70 -5.42 17.13
CA GLY A 89 -10.64 -4.58 16.58
C GLY A 89 -9.68 -5.29 15.62
N GLY A 90 -10.11 -6.41 15.00
CA GLY A 90 -9.32 -7.17 14.03
C GLY A 90 -8.60 -8.40 14.63
N VAL A 91 -8.72 -8.65 15.93
CA VAL A 91 -8.08 -9.80 16.60
C VAL A 91 -8.55 -11.14 16.02
N LEU A 92 -9.84 -11.24 15.64
CA LEU A 92 -10.39 -12.46 15.02
C LEU A 92 -10.05 -12.62 13.53
N GLU A 93 -9.33 -11.65 12.94
CA GLU A 93 -8.83 -11.73 11.57
C GLU A 93 -7.36 -12.15 11.51
N LEU A 94 -6.79 -12.53 12.65
CA LEU A 94 -5.41 -12.98 12.75
C LEU A 94 -5.31 -14.49 12.54
N ILE A 95 -4.16 -14.91 12.04
CA ILE A 95 -3.83 -16.30 11.78
C ILE A 95 -2.47 -16.63 12.32
N ASP A 96 -2.28 -17.90 12.63
CA ASP A 96 -0.99 -18.45 12.98
C ASP A 96 -0.45 -19.26 11.80
N PHE A 97 0.76 -18.93 11.36
CA PHE A 97 1.44 -19.61 10.27
C PHE A 97 2.78 -20.14 10.78
N ASP A 98 3.01 -21.44 10.64
CA ASP A 98 4.26 -22.10 11.06
C ASP A 98 5.24 -22.35 9.89
N GLY A 99 4.88 -21.89 8.69
CA GLY A 99 5.64 -22.15 7.46
C GLY A 99 5.16 -23.37 6.67
N GLU A 100 4.17 -24.13 7.14
CA GLU A 100 3.53 -25.26 6.43
C GLU A 100 2.01 -25.27 6.58
N LYS A 101 1.52 -24.81 7.72
CA LYS A 101 0.13 -24.87 8.13
C LYS A 101 -0.31 -23.51 8.64
N ILE A 102 -1.49 -23.10 8.20
CA ILE A 102 -2.19 -21.94 8.72
C ILE A 102 -3.29 -22.40 9.67
N GLN A 103 -3.24 -21.90 10.89
CA GLN A 103 -4.26 -22.14 11.90
C GLN A 103 -5.08 -20.87 12.10
N LEU A 104 -6.41 -21.05 12.04
CA LEU A 104 -7.40 -20.03 12.35
C LEU A 104 -7.92 -20.28 13.76
N ASN A 105 -8.00 -19.22 14.56
CA ASN A 105 -8.66 -19.25 15.86
C ASN A 105 -9.81 -18.21 15.83
N ASP A 106 -11.05 -18.69 15.77
CA ASP A 106 -12.25 -17.84 15.82
C ASP A 106 -12.79 -17.66 17.27
N GLY A 107 -12.02 -18.09 18.27
CA GLY A 107 -12.39 -18.11 19.68
C GLY A 107 -13.31 -19.26 20.10
N ARG A 108 -13.81 -20.07 19.15
CA ARG A 108 -14.71 -21.22 19.41
C ARG A 108 -14.23 -22.52 18.75
N LYS A 109 -13.54 -22.43 17.61
CA LYS A 109 -13.05 -23.55 16.81
C LYS A 109 -11.67 -23.21 16.25
N ASN A 110 -10.79 -24.21 16.29
CA ASN A 110 -9.53 -24.17 15.58
C ASN A 110 -9.72 -24.87 14.23
N LYS A 111 -9.36 -24.19 13.14
CA LYS A 111 -9.28 -24.80 11.80
C LYS A 111 -7.85 -24.70 11.30
N THR A 112 -7.35 -25.81 10.76
CA THR A 112 -6.00 -25.87 10.21
C THR A 112 -6.08 -26.13 8.71
N PHE A 113 -5.27 -25.39 7.96
CA PHE A 113 -5.12 -25.49 6.51
C PHE A 113 -3.66 -25.83 6.22
N GLU A 114 -3.43 -26.84 5.39
CA GLU A 114 -2.11 -27.06 4.81
C GLU A 114 -1.95 -26.13 3.61
N VAL A 115 -0.82 -25.46 3.48
CA VAL A 115 -0.58 -24.52 2.38
C VAL A 115 0.33 -25.11 1.32
N CYS A 116 0.00 -24.85 0.06
CA CYS A 116 0.86 -25.20 -1.05
C CYS A 116 1.97 -24.15 -1.22
N LYS A 117 3.22 -24.58 -1.06
CA LYS A 117 4.40 -23.72 -1.10
C LYS A 117 5.15 -23.82 -2.41
N TYR A 118 5.80 -22.73 -2.76
CA TYR A 118 6.86 -22.72 -3.77
C TYR A 118 8.23 -22.66 -3.09
N THR A 119 9.15 -23.51 -3.55
CA THR A 119 10.54 -23.56 -3.07
C THR A 119 11.49 -22.65 -3.86
N ARG A 120 10.98 -21.94 -4.86
CA ARG A 120 11.77 -20.99 -5.65
C ARG A 120 11.99 -19.67 -4.91
N GLU A 121 13.06 -19.00 -5.28
CA GLU A 121 13.30 -17.62 -4.86
C GLU A 121 12.17 -16.70 -5.32
N TYR A 122 11.77 -15.78 -4.45
CA TYR A 122 10.76 -14.79 -4.79
C TYR A 122 11.36 -13.65 -5.61
N ILE A 123 10.54 -13.00 -6.43
CA ILE A 123 10.97 -11.92 -7.32
C ILE A 123 11.62 -10.79 -6.49
N PRO A 124 12.70 -10.13 -6.97
CA PRO A 124 13.43 -9.08 -6.25
C PRO A 124 12.60 -7.78 -6.10
N TYR A 125 11.59 -7.82 -5.23
CA TYR A 125 10.65 -6.71 -5.03
C TYR A 125 11.27 -5.48 -4.36
N LYS A 126 12.33 -5.65 -3.55
CA LYS A 126 12.98 -4.54 -2.84
C LYS A 126 13.57 -3.52 -3.79
N GLU A 127 14.08 -3.95 -4.94
CA GLU A 127 14.62 -3.07 -5.97
C GLU A 127 13.54 -2.14 -6.51
N VAL A 128 12.32 -2.66 -6.74
CA VAL A 128 11.17 -1.88 -7.21
C VAL A 128 10.81 -0.76 -6.22
N PHE A 129 10.75 -1.06 -4.92
CA PHE A 129 10.48 -0.05 -3.90
C PHE A 129 11.61 0.97 -3.78
N THR A 130 12.86 0.51 -3.83
CA THR A 130 14.04 1.36 -3.73
C THR A 130 14.14 2.31 -4.93
N GLU A 131 13.90 1.82 -6.14
CA GLU A 131 13.88 2.64 -7.36
C GLU A 131 12.74 3.65 -7.34
N ALA A 132 11.54 3.24 -6.93
CA ALA A 132 10.39 4.14 -6.77
C ALA A 132 10.70 5.27 -5.77
N TYR A 133 11.38 4.94 -4.66
CA TYR A 133 11.75 5.93 -3.64
C TYR A 133 12.91 6.83 -4.07
N LYS A 134 13.95 6.29 -4.72
CA LYS A 134 15.06 7.07 -5.29
C LYS A 134 14.61 7.99 -6.42
N GLY A 135 13.58 7.56 -7.15
CA GLY A 135 12.96 8.33 -8.23
C GLY A 135 12.27 9.59 -7.75
N LEU A 136 12.03 9.77 -6.45
CA LEU A 136 11.40 10.95 -5.88
C LEU A 136 12.25 12.20 -6.18
N ARG A 137 11.81 13.03 -7.12
CA ARG A 137 12.53 14.25 -7.55
C ARG A 137 12.22 15.45 -6.66
N GLU A 138 13.14 16.42 -6.62
CA GLU A 138 12.82 17.76 -6.12
C GLU A 138 11.66 18.35 -6.95
N GLY A 139 10.55 18.67 -6.27
CA GLY A 139 9.34 19.22 -6.89
C GLY A 139 8.18 18.24 -7.04
N GLU A 140 8.30 16.99 -6.58
CA GLU A 140 7.16 16.11 -6.47
C GLU A 140 6.08 16.65 -5.52
N THR A 141 4.83 16.48 -5.92
CA THR A 141 3.68 16.98 -5.18
C THR A 141 3.04 15.81 -4.45
N PHE A 142 3.13 15.81 -3.13
CA PHE A 142 2.37 14.89 -2.30
C PHE A 142 0.92 15.35 -2.22
N THR A 143 0.00 14.41 -2.22
CA THR A 143 -1.42 14.68 -2.05
C THR A 143 -2.06 13.57 -1.25
N ALA A 144 -2.90 13.95 -0.29
CA ALA A 144 -3.79 13.02 0.38
C ALA A 144 -5.16 13.10 -0.28
N ILE A 145 -5.73 11.95 -0.58
CA ILE A 145 -7.04 11.83 -1.20
C ILE A 145 -7.89 10.85 -0.41
N ASN A 146 -9.20 11.06 -0.46
CA ASN A 146 -10.14 10.11 0.13
C ASN A 146 -10.18 8.83 -0.72
N LEU A 147 -9.76 7.71 -0.15
CA LEU A 147 -9.72 6.42 -0.83
C LEU A 147 -11.10 6.00 -1.38
N GLN A 148 -12.18 6.18 -0.62
CA GLN A 148 -13.52 5.78 -1.07
C GLN A 148 -13.97 6.61 -2.28
N ARG A 149 -13.72 7.92 -2.27
CA ARG A 149 -14.03 8.80 -3.41
C ARG A 149 -13.18 8.47 -4.63
N LEU A 150 -11.89 8.16 -4.44
CA LEU A 150 -11.03 7.71 -5.55
C LEU A 150 -11.55 6.39 -6.13
N VAL A 151 -11.88 5.41 -5.29
CA VAL A 151 -12.39 4.10 -5.74
C VAL A 151 -13.69 4.25 -6.53
N VAL A 152 -14.63 5.07 -6.05
CA VAL A 152 -15.88 5.36 -6.78
C VAL A 152 -15.57 5.96 -8.15
N LEU A 153 -14.66 6.93 -8.24
CA LEU A 153 -14.31 7.54 -9.51
C LEU A 153 -13.62 6.55 -10.46
N LEU A 154 -12.63 5.80 -9.98
CA LEU A 154 -11.92 4.81 -10.80
C LEU A 154 -12.86 3.69 -11.28
N SER A 155 -13.84 3.30 -10.46
CA SER A 155 -14.86 2.32 -10.85
C SER A 155 -15.75 2.86 -11.97
N CYS A 156 -16.22 4.11 -11.84
CA CYS A 156 -16.98 4.79 -12.89
C CYS A 156 -16.17 4.93 -14.19
N LEU A 157 -14.90 5.32 -14.12
CA LEU A 157 -14.02 5.38 -15.28
C LEU A 157 -13.83 4.01 -15.94
N ASN A 158 -13.69 2.95 -15.14
CA ASN A 158 -13.59 1.58 -15.64
C ASN A 158 -14.90 1.10 -16.29
N GLU A 159 -16.07 1.56 -15.85
CA GLU A 159 -17.34 1.24 -16.52
C GLU A 159 -17.49 1.95 -17.86
N ILE A 160 -17.10 3.24 -17.94
CA ILE A 160 -17.20 4.04 -19.16
C ILE A 160 -16.17 3.61 -20.21
N CYS A 161 -14.93 3.37 -19.76
CA CYS A 161 -13.78 3.12 -20.64
C CYS A 161 -13.40 1.64 -20.72
N GLY A 162 -14.08 0.79 -19.94
CA GLY A 162 -13.81 -0.63 -19.84
C GLY A 162 -13.95 -1.32 -21.17
N ASP A 163 -13.02 -2.22 -21.40
CA ASP A 163 -12.75 -2.76 -22.71
C ASP A 163 -12.43 -4.25 -22.53
N THR A 164 -12.79 -5.09 -23.51
CA THR A 164 -12.55 -6.54 -23.43
C THR A 164 -11.08 -6.91 -23.33
N THR A 165 -10.16 -6.01 -23.67
CA THR A 165 -8.72 -6.23 -23.59
C THR A 165 -8.14 -5.89 -22.21
N GLN A 166 -8.92 -5.22 -21.34
CA GLN A 166 -8.53 -4.74 -20.02
C GLN A 166 -7.27 -3.84 -20.03
N ASN A 167 -6.96 -3.21 -21.17
CA ASN A 167 -5.75 -2.40 -21.37
C ASN A 167 -6.05 -0.90 -21.49
N THR A 168 -7.10 -0.43 -20.82
CA THR A 168 -7.49 0.98 -20.86
C THR A 168 -6.40 1.87 -20.26
N ILE A 169 -5.81 2.72 -21.08
CA ILE A 169 -4.81 3.69 -20.64
C ILE A 169 -5.50 4.84 -19.90
N LEU A 170 -5.07 5.09 -18.67
CA LEU A 170 -5.51 6.20 -17.85
C LEU A 170 -4.34 7.15 -17.60
N TYR A 171 -4.43 8.36 -18.14
CA TYR A 171 -3.43 9.39 -17.88
C TYR A 171 -3.76 10.10 -16.57
N MET A 172 -2.80 10.16 -15.64
CA MET A 172 -2.93 10.83 -14.36
C MET A 172 -2.00 12.05 -14.30
N GLN A 173 -2.50 13.17 -13.79
CA GLN A 173 -1.73 14.38 -13.56
C GLN A 173 -2.05 14.96 -12.18
N ILE A 174 -1.02 15.32 -11.42
CA ILE A 174 -1.17 15.99 -10.12
C ILE A 174 -0.92 17.49 -10.32
N THR A 175 -1.84 18.33 -9.83
CA THR A 175 -1.71 19.78 -9.90
C THR A 175 -0.84 20.32 -8.75
N LYS A 176 -0.39 21.57 -8.84
CA LYS A 176 0.33 22.25 -7.75
C LYS A 176 -0.45 22.33 -6.43
N ARG A 177 -1.79 22.23 -6.49
CA ARG A 177 -2.66 22.21 -5.31
C ARG A 177 -2.93 20.78 -4.79
N GLY A 178 -2.28 19.77 -5.37
CA GLY A 178 -2.49 18.36 -5.00
C GLY A 178 -3.70 17.70 -5.67
N ASP A 179 -4.56 18.43 -6.38
CA ASP A 179 -5.68 17.81 -7.12
C ASP A 179 -5.16 16.82 -8.15
N ILE A 180 -5.86 15.69 -8.31
CA ILE A 180 -5.55 14.67 -9.31
C ILE A 180 -6.52 14.78 -10.48
N ILE A 181 -5.99 14.94 -11.67
CA ILE A 181 -6.73 14.97 -12.93
C ILE A 181 -6.48 13.66 -13.67
N PHE A 182 -7.56 12.96 -13.98
CA PHE A 182 -7.58 11.78 -14.83
C PHE A 182 -8.06 12.15 -16.22
N ARG A 183 -7.35 11.69 -17.25
CA ARG A 183 -7.75 11.82 -18.66
C ARG A 183 -7.69 10.46 -19.32
N THR A 184 -8.70 10.14 -20.11
CA THR A 184 -8.72 8.93 -20.91
C THR A 184 -9.61 9.13 -22.14
N ARG A 185 -9.63 8.13 -23.01
CA ARG A 185 -10.45 8.09 -24.21
C ARG A 185 -11.10 6.72 -24.28
N GLU A 186 -12.41 6.68 -24.44
CA GLU A 186 -13.11 5.42 -24.66
C GLU A 186 -13.01 4.96 -26.12
N LYS A 187 -13.43 3.72 -26.39
CA LYS A 187 -13.24 3.03 -27.68
C LYS A 187 -13.84 3.74 -28.89
N ARG A 188 -14.96 4.45 -28.75
CA ARG A 188 -15.63 5.25 -29.80
C ARG A 188 -15.03 6.65 -29.94
N GLY A 189 -13.97 6.96 -29.20
CA GLY A 189 -13.22 8.20 -29.31
C GLY A 189 -13.66 9.33 -28.40
N GLN A 190 -14.68 9.13 -27.55
CA GLN A 190 -15.10 10.16 -26.59
C GLN A 190 -13.99 10.41 -25.56
N ARG A 191 -13.71 11.70 -25.30
CA ARG A 191 -12.68 12.13 -24.35
C ARG A 191 -13.31 12.31 -22.98
N ILE A 192 -12.66 11.77 -21.97
CA ILE A 192 -13.15 11.78 -20.59
C ILE A 192 -12.12 12.49 -19.73
N ILE A 193 -12.61 13.39 -18.88
CA ILE A 193 -11.84 14.09 -17.86
C ILE A 193 -12.53 13.91 -16.53
N ALA A 194 -11.76 13.57 -15.50
CA ALA A 194 -12.25 13.48 -14.14
C ALA A 194 -11.24 14.09 -13.17
N ILE A 195 -11.72 14.56 -12.03
CA ILE A 195 -10.91 15.28 -11.04
C ILE A 195 -11.23 14.76 -9.65
N VAL A 196 -10.20 14.49 -8.85
CA VAL A 196 -10.29 14.26 -7.41
C VAL A 196 -9.59 15.41 -6.70
N LYS A 197 -10.32 16.08 -5.81
CA LYS A 197 -9.77 17.15 -4.98
C LYS A 197 -8.91 16.56 -3.85
N ALA A 198 -7.77 17.20 -3.59
CA ALA A 198 -6.97 16.91 -2.42
C ALA A 198 -7.75 17.24 -1.13
N TYR A 199 -7.37 16.62 -0.01
CA TYR A 199 -7.79 17.10 1.30
C TYR A 199 -7.09 18.41 1.63
N ASP A 200 -7.88 19.44 1.93
CA ASP A 200 -7.40 20.72 2.46
C ASP A 200 -7.47 20.69 4.01
N SER A 201 -6.45 20.17 4.71
CA SER A 201 -6.26 20.28 6.18
C SER A 201 -4.98 19.57 6.67
N ASP A 202 -4.78 19.49 7.99
CA ASP A 202 -3.73 18.66 8.63
C ASP A 202 -3.84 17.16 8.32
N GLU A 203 -5.02 16.68 7.90
CA GLU A 203 -5.22 15.31 7.39
C GLU A 203 -4.50 15.08 6.05
N GLY A 204 -4.06 16.16 5.39
CA GLY A 204 -3.28 16.13 4.15
C GLY A 204 -1.78 15.94 4.34
N ARG A 205 -1.27 15.91 5.58
CA ARG A 205 0.16 15.73 5.86
C ARG A 205 0.57 14.29 5.56
N LEU A 206 1.64 14.14 4.79
CA LEU A 206 2.25 12.84 4.56
C LEU A 206 2.80 12.31 5.90
N PRO A 207 2.41 11.10 6.34
CA PRO A 207 2.97 10.51 7.55
C PRO A 207 4.48 10.30 7.44
N GLU A 208 5.17 10.38 8.57
CA GLU A 208 6.58 10.01 8.62
C GLU A 208 6.75 8.51 8.38
N LEU A 209 7.81 8.15 7.65
CA LEU A 209 8.15 6.75 7.43
C LEU A 209 8.53 6.07 8.75
N THR A 210 7.85 4.98 9.03
CA THR A 210 8.20 4.02 10.07
C THR A 210 9.53 3.33 9.77
N LYS A 211 10.12 2.69 10.78
CA LYS A 211 11.35 1.89 10.61
C LYS A 211 11.18 0.78 9.56
N TRP A 212 10.01 0.14 9.54
CA TRP A 212 9.70 -0.91 8.57
C TRP A 212 9.62 -0.37 7.14
N GLU A 213 8.98 0.78 6.92
CA GLU A 213 8.94 1.41 5.58
C GLU A 213 10.34 1.80 5.11
N LYS A 214 11.17 2.35 5.99
CA LYS A 214 12.57 2.67 5.67
C LYS A 214 13.36 1.44 5.24
N ASP A 215 13.20 0.28 5.89
CA ASP A 215 13.83 -0.99 5.46
C ASP A 215 13.37 -1.42 4.06
N ILE A 216 12.07 -1.32 3.77
CA ILE A 216 11.53 -1.69 2.46
C ILE A 216 12.01 -0.75 1.35
N PHE A 217 12.09 0.55 1.63
CA PHE A 217 12.58 1.55 0.69
C PHE A 217 14.12 1.58 0.59
N GLY A 218 14.84 0.83 1.43
CA GLY A 218 16.30 0.84 1.46
C GLY A 218 16.90 2.16 1.94
N VAL A 219 16.24 2.85 2.87
CA VAL A 219 16.67 4.13 3.45
C VAL A 219 17.42 3.87 4.77
N GLU A 220 18.68 4.29 4.85
CA GLU A 220 19.50 4.13 6.07
C GLU A 220 19.01 5.04 7.23
N GLU A 221 19.02 4.51 8.46
CA GLU A 221 18.73 5.28 9.68
C GLU A 221 19.80 6.37 9.87
N GLY A 222 19.47 7.62 9.52
CA GLY A 222 20.40 8.76 9.62
C GLY A 222 20.30 9.74 8.46
N GLY A 223 19.71 9.32 7.34
CA GLY A 223 19.26 10.24 6.29
C GLY A 223 18.09 11.07 6.83
N GLN A 224 18.36 12.26 7.34
CA GLN A 224 17.32 13.21 7.72
C GLN A 224 16.34 13.34 6.56
N SER A 225 15.11 12.87 6.75
CA SER A 225 13.97 13.40 6.02
C SER A 225 14.02 14.90 6.25
N LYS A 226 14.43 15.67 5.23
CA LYS A 226 14.33 17.12 5.30
C LYS A 226 12.87 17.41 5.51
N ASP A 227 12.56 17.88 6.71
CA ASP A 227 11.27 18.32 7.21
C ASP A 227 10.39 18.93 6.10
N TYR A 228 9.60 18.09 5.41
CA TYR A 228 8.72 18.50 4.30
C TYR A 228 7.53 19.34 4.82
N SER A 229 7.40 19.47 6.15
CA SER A 229 6.47 20.35 6.84
C SER A 229 6.65 21.84 6.51
N ARG A 230 7.83 22.26 6.01
CA ARG A 230 8.12 23.68 5.75
C ARG A 230 7.62 24.25 4.41
N ILE A 231 7.09 23.44 3.49
CA ILE A 231 6.64 23.95 2.18
C ILE A 231 5.21 24.54 2.24
N ILE A 232 4.39 24.17 3.23
CA ILE A 232 3.01 24.65 3.32
C ILE A 232 2.92 26.08 3.91
N TYR A 233 3.88 26.50 4.74
CA TYR A 233 3.79 27.81 5.43
C TYR A 233 4.33 29.02 4.66
N ARG A 234 5.19 28.84 3.64
CA ARG A 234 5.75 29.98 2.89
C ARG A 234 4.88 30.50 1.73
N ALA A 235 3.80 29.81 1.40
CA ALA A 235 2.84 30.27 0.40
C ALA A 235 1.77 31.23 0.97
N TYR A 236 1.69 31.39 2.29
CA TYR A 236 0.65 32.19 2.96
C TYR A 236 1.11 33.58 3.48
N GLU A 237 2.38 33.95 3.34
CA GLU A 237 2.86 35.32 3.66
C GLU A 237 2.94 36.24 2.42
N GLY A 238 2.19 35.91 1.37
CA GLY A 238 2.06 36.73 0.16
C GLY A 238 0.78 37.57 0.15
N ASN A 239 0.51 38.35 1.20
CA ASN A 239 -0.35 39.53 1.17
C ASN A 239 -0.43 40.16 2.57
N SER A 240 0.49 41.06 2.88
CA SER A 240 0.16 42.17 3.78
C SER A 240 0.94 43.41 3.36
N ASP A 241 0.20 44.44 2.96
CA ASP A 241 0.66 45.77 2.62
C ASP A 241 1.55 46.36 3.73
N LYS A 242 2.86 46.44 3.49
CA LYS A 242 3.75 47.36 4.22
C LYS A 242 4.80 47.98 3.29
N PRO A 243 5.05 49.29 3.40
CA PRO A 243 5.82 50.04 2.42
C PRO A 243 7.31 49.72 2.49
N ILE A 244 7.94 49.73 1.31
CA ILE A 244 9.38 49.56 1.06
C ILE A 244 10.17 50.57 1.90
N LYS A 245 10.93 50.09 2.89
CA LYS A 245 11.94 50.92 3.57
C LYS A 245 13.08 51.22 2.60
N LYS A 246 13.31 52.53 2.38
CA LYS A 246 14.46 53.08 1.63
C LYS A 246 15.78 52.48 2.15
N ILE A 247 16.55 51.90 1.25
CA ILE A 247 17.98 51.67 1.43
C ILE A 247 18.69 53.02 1.19
N LYS A 248 19.42 53.53 2.18
CA LYS A 248 20.56 54.45 1.95
C LYS A 248 21.77 53.99 2.77
N ARG A 249 22.91 54.03 2.08
CA ARG A 249 24.23 53.49 2.40
C ARG A 249 24.89 54.15 3.61
N ILE A 250 25.74 53.38 4.29
CA ILE A 250 26.76 53.87 5.24
C ILE A 250 27.96 54.39 4.44
N LYS A 251 28.14 55.72 4.44
CA LYS A 251 29.32 56.47 4.90
C LYS A 251 29.01 57.96 4.75
#